data_AF-A0A7C1GUS1-F1
#
_entry.id   AF-A0A7C1GUS1-F1
#
_cell.length_a   1.000
_cell.length_b   1.000
_cell.length_c   1.000
_cell.angle_alpha   90.00
_cell.angle_beta   90.00
_cell.angle_gamma   90.00
#
_symmetry.space_group_name_H-M   'P 1'
#
loop_
_entity.id
_entity.type
_entity.pdbx_description
1 polymer ?
#
loop_
_entity_poly.entity_id
_entity_poly.type
_entity_poly.pdbx_seq_one_letter_code
_entity_poly.pdbx_strand_id
1 'polypeptide(L)' 'MRRFIQKKKMKFYQVHTSGHAEIDSLKKVVRKLKPEKIIPIHTFHPDKYGGLFSRKIEQVSDGEVFRV' A
#
# COMPACT_ATOMS: atom_id res chain seq x y z
N MET A 1 1.56 -10.67 -24.63
CA MET A 1 2.30 -9.42 -24.93
C MET A 1 3.82 -9.60 -25.04
N ARG A 2 4.56 -9.88 -23.95
CA ARG A 2 6.05 -9.92 -23.96
C ARG A 2 6.65 -10.90 -24.99
N ARG A 3 6.10 -12.11 -25.10
CA ARG A 3 6.56 -13.10 -26.09
C ARG A 3 6.45 -12.61 -27.54
N PHE A 4 5.41 -11.83 -27.85
CA PHE A 4 5.20 -11.26 -29.18
C PHE A 4 6.23 -10.17 -29.50
N ILE A 5 6.45 -9.25 -28.57
CA ILE A 5 7.45 -8.18 -28.67
C ILE A 5 8.86 -8.76 -28.90
N GLN A 6 9.22 -9.81 -28.15
CA GLN A 6 10.49 -10.52 -28.30
C GLN A 6 10.59 -11.22 -29.67
N LYS A 7 9.56 -11.99 -30.08
CA LYS A 7 9.52 -12.65 -31.40
C LYS A 7 9.67 -11.67 -32.55
N LYS A 8 9.15 -10.45 -32.40
CA LYS A 8 9.23 -9.37 -33.40
C LYS A 8 10.46 -8.47 -33.27
N LYS A 9 11.40 -8.79 -32.36
CA LYS A 9 12.62 -8.02 -32.10
C LYS A 9 12.36 -6.52 -31.85
N MET A 10 11.22 -6.20 -31.23
CA MET A 10 10.86 -4.81 -30.90
C MET A 10 11.56 -4.37 -29.61
N LYS A 11 12.00 -3.11 -29.54
CA LYS A 11 12.50 -2.51 -28.29
C LYS A 11 11.31 -2.22 -27.37
N PHE A 12 11.41 -2.61 -26.10
CA PHE A 12 10.40 -2.38 -25.08
C PHE A 12 10.96 -1.55 -23.95
N TYR A 13 10.23 -0.50 -23.58
CA TYR A 13 10.57 0.38 -22.47
C TYR A 13 9.41 0.37 -21.48
N GLN A 14 9.71 0.09 -20.21
CA GLN A 14 8.71 0.16 -19.13
C GLN A 14 8.84 1.52 -18.44
N VAL A 15 7.80 2.35 -18.59
CA VAL A 15 7.74 3.71 -18.04
C VAL A 15 6.58 3.87 -17.05
N HIS A 16 6.37 2.84 -16.21
CA HIS A 16 5.29 2.85 -15.24
C HIS A 16 5.67 3.63 -13.99
N THR A 17 4.77 4.50 -13.54
CA THR A 17 4.83 5.17 -12.24
C THR A 17 3.61 4.77 -11.42
N SER A 18 3.82 4.40 -10.15
CA SER A 18 2.71 4.06 -9.23
C SER A 18 1.87 5.29 -8.92
N GLY A 19 0.55 5.11 -8.81
CA GLY A 19 -0.37 6.11 -8.27
C GLY A 19 -0.56 6.04 -6.75
N HIS A 20 -0.05 5.00 -6.08
CA HIS A 20 -0.18 4.81 -4.64
C HIS A 20 1.04 5.30 -3.87
N ALA A 21 0.81 5.79 -2.65
CA ALA A 21 1.85 6.20 -1.74
C ALA A 21 2.74 5.01 -1.32
N GLU A 22 4.05 5.19 -1.47
CA GLU A 22 5.04 4.26 -0.94
C GLU A 22 5.16 4.35 0.59
N ILE A 23 5.84 3.37 1.20
CA ILE A 23 5.97 3.23 2.65
C ILE A 23 6.53 4.50 3.32
N ASP A 24 7.54 5.14 2.73
CA ASP A 24 8.13 6.35 3.30
C ASP A 24 7.19 7.55 3.26
N SER A 25 6.36 7.63 2.24
CA SER A 25 5.29 8.61 2.15
C SER A 25 4.21 8.36 3.21
N LEU A 26 3.82 7.10 3.43
CA LEU A 26 2.91 6.74 4.53
C LEU A 26 3.49 7.08 5.91
N LYS A 27 4.78 6.81 6.15
CA LYS A 27 5.47 7.20 7.39
C LYS A 27 5.48 8.71 7.63
N LYS A 28 5.59 9.52 6.57
CA LYS A 28 5.47 10.99 6.67
C LYS A 28 4.08 11.40 7.13
N VAL A 29 3.02 10.77 6.59
CA VAL A 29 1.63 11.04 6.99
C VAL A 29 1.40 10.68 8.46
N VAL A 30 1.77 9.47 8.87
CA VAL A 30 1.60 9.00 10.25
C VAL A 30 2.37 9.87 11.24
N ARG A 31 3.60 10.29 10.90
CA ARG A 31 4.40 11.19 11.76
C ARG A 31 3.77 12.56 11.93
N LYS A 32 3.16 13.12 10.87
CA LYS A 32 2.52 14.43 10.91
C LYS A 32 1.18 14.40 11.65
N LEU A 33 0.35 13.41 11.36
CA LEU A 33 -1.00 13.31 11.94
C LEU A 33 -1.01 12.74 13.36
N LYS A 34 0.00 11.94 13.74
CA LYS A 34 0.12 11.30 15.05
C LYS A 34 -1.19 10.58 15.49
N PRO A 35 -1.79 9.74 14.64
CA PRO A 35 -3.08 9.13 14.96
C PRO A 35 -2.97 8.23 16.19
N GLU A 36 -4.06 8.10 16.94
CA GLU A 36 -4.15 7.17 18.07
C GLU A 36 -4.14 5.71 17.59
N LYS A 37 -4.91 5.43 16.53
CA LYS A 37 -5.04 4.11 15.89
C LYS A 37 -4.95 4.25 14.38
N ILE A 38 -4.48 3.20 13.70
CA ILE A 38 -4.43 3.10 12.24
C ILE A 38 -5.26 1.87 11.84
N ILE A 39 -6.19 2.06 10.91
CA ILE A 39 -6.97 0.99 10.29
C ILE A 39 -6.52 0.86 8.83
N PRO A 40 -5.68 -0.13 8.48
CA PRO A 40 -5.25 -0.33 7.10
C PRO A 40 -6.42 -0.83 6.25
N ILE A 41 -6.84 -0.03 5.26
CA ILE A 41 -7.83 -0.41 4.26
C ILE A 41 -7.21 -0.38 2.87
N HIS A 42 -7.86 -1.01 1.88
CA HIS A 42 -7.39 -1.06 0.49
C HIS A 42 -5.97 -1.63 0.34
N THR A 43 -5.66 -2.68 1.11
CA THR A 43 -4.43 -3.46 1.01
C THR A 43 -4.74 -4.93 1.25
N PHE A 44 -4.05 -5.83 0.56
CA PHE A 44 -4.14 -7.27 0.82
C PHE A 44 -3.25 -7.74 1.99
N HIS A 45 -2.45 -6.82 2.56
CA HIS A 45 -1.53 -7.12 3.66
C HIS A 45 -1.65 -6.13 4.82
N PRO A 46 -2.83 -6.02 5.46
CA PRO A 46 -3.00 -5.19 6.65
C PRO A 46 -2.13 -5.65 7.82
N ASP A 47 -1.79 -6.94 7.87
CA ASP A 47 -0.90 -7.59 8.85
C ASP A 47 0.51 -6.96 8.90
N LYS A 48 1.03 -6.50 7.77
CA LYS A 48 2.38 -5.93 7.69
C LYS A 48 2.50 -4.57 8.40
N TYR A 49 1.39 -3.88 8.65
CA TYR A 49 1.42 -2.53 9.24
C TYR A 49 1.98 -2.51 10.66
N GLY A 50 1.83 -3.60 11.44
CA GLY A 50 2.39 -3.69 12.79
C GLY A 50 3.92 -3.57 12.83
N GLY A 51 4.62 -4.02 11.77
CA GLY A 51 6.06 -3.84 11.63
C GLY A 51 6.48 -2.48 11.05
N LEU A 52 5.54 -1.71 10.49
CA LEU A 52 5.83 -0.45 9.80
C LEU A 52 5.65 0.78 10.68
N PHE A 53 4.74 0.72 11.67
CA PHE A 53 4.36 1.87 12.48
C PHE A 53 4.27 1.52 13.96
N SER A 54 4.80 2.38 14.82
CA SER A 54 4.67 2.26 16.29
C SER A 54 3.31 2.71 16.84
N ARG A 55 2.28 2.81 15.98
CA ARG A 55 0.91 3.19 16.37
C ARG A 55 0.05 1.94 16.53
N LYS A 56 -1.04 2.03 17.30
CA LYS A 56 -1.98 0.92 17.42
C LYS A 56 -2.55 0.60 16.04
N ILE A 57 -2.42 -0.65 15.60
CA ILE A 57 -2.97 -1.12 14.33
C ILE A 57 -4.21 -1.95 14.65
N GLU A 58 -5.33 -1.60 14.04
CA GLU A 58 -6.58 -2.35 14.12
C GLU A 58 -6.93 -2.86 12.72
N GLN A 59 -7.18 -4.16 12.59
CA GLN A 59 -7.63 -4.74 11.33
C GLN A 59 -9.13 -4.99 11.43
N VAL A 60 -9.85 -4.61 10.39
CA VAL A 60 -11.31 -4.69 10.34
C VAL A 60 -11.68 -5.39 9.04
N SER A 61 -12.64 -6.31 9.09
CA SER A 61 -13.13 -7.04 7.93
C SER A 61 -14.21 -6.26 7.17
N ASP A 62 -14.42 -6.59 5.89
CA ASP A 62 -15.53 -6.00 5.13
C ASP A 62 -16.88 -6.28 5.82
N GLY A 63 -17.65 -5.21 6.05
CA GLY A 63 -18.94 -5.26 6.74
C GLY A 63 -18.87 -5.23 8.27
N GLU A 64 -17.69 -5.24 8.87
CA GLU A 64 -17.53 -5.13 10.31
C GLU A 64 -17.69 -3.67 10.79
N VAL A 65 -18.48 -3.47 11.85
CA VAL A 65 -18.71 -2.14 12.43
C VAL A 65 -17.68 -1.84 13.51
N PHE A 66 -16.77 -0.91 13.22
CA PHE A 66 -15.82 -0.40 14.20
C PHE A 66 -16.45 0.71 15.05
N ARG A 67 -16.45 0.54 16.37
CA ARG A 67 -16.91 1.57 17.34
C ARG A 67 -15.70 2.30 17.91
N VAL A 68 -15.78 3.63 17.94
CA VAL A 68 -14.73 4.54 18.42
C VAL A 68 -14.85 4.82 19.90
#